data_AF-A0A0F0HHL4-F1
#
_entry.id   AF-A0A0F0HHL4-F1
#
_cell.length_a   1.000
_cell.length_b   1.000
_cell.length_c   1.000
_cell.angle_alpha   90.00
_cell.angle_beta   90.00
_cell.angle_gamma   90.00
#
_symmetry.space_group_name_H-M   'P 1'
#
loop_
_entity.id
_entity.type
_entity.pdbx_description
1 polymer ?
#
loop_
_entity_poly.entity_id
_entity_poly.type
_entity_poly.pdbx_seq_one_letter_code
_entity_poly.pdbx_strand_id
1 'polypeptide(L)'
;MTRIALEPYFLHQDQVQSLLGEQRTEAARARATRRSEPEAALPYVLATELAEALSSLGVRELARCVLEQDLRTGQVVGAELDFAFQRDREQDTPGFKPMSFTAMFDAGEQVRVTGMFNSARTASSSAASSLAGARRAYLIGTVTNLRAAQIELRPVFIGIRSFIDDDAAAGGLTPGARVYPSDISQFNGIDFTSPFTEAESEAVLHVPEGVVKHAFAGLIGESYVPKDWGGERSDLYTSRVFARGHQVSAAWLFKGPSYPRAMDVRALGKNGDQIDRLFTEPAELLVLQHCHQIKPSVVGMMDAYAHDARRPRSYMIIDGADTGRILRSLGMLPAIPAGLPLQNQRSAVPGQAELFPRDY
;
A
#
# COMPACT_ATOMS: atom_id res chain seq x y z
N MET A 1 -8.18 -19.40 6.30
CA MET A 1 -6.75 -19.03 6.06
C MET A 1 -6.75 -18.24 4.77
N THR A 2 -6.09 -17.09 4.70
CA THR A 2 -6.15 -16.28 3.48
C THR A 2 -5.25 -16.91 2.40
N ARG A 3 -5.86 -17.43 1.34
CA ARG A 3 -5.19 -17.98 0.18
C ARG A 3 -5.01 -16.91 -0.91
N ILE A 4 -3.89 -16.93 -1.60
CA ILE A 4 -3.65 -16.08 -2.77
C ILE A 4 -4.16 -16.80 -4.03
N ALA A 5 -4.90 -16.09 -4.87
CA ALA A 5 -5.26 -16.50 -6.21
C ALA A 5 -4.62 -15.55 -7.24
N LEU A 6 -4.11 -16.12 -8.33
CA LEU A 6 -3.50 -15.39 -9.44
C LEU A 6 -4.23 -15.69 -10.73
N GLU A 7 -4.79 -14.65 -11.35
CA GLU A 7 -5.46 -14.75 -12.65
C GLU A 7 -4.55 -14.16 -13.73
N PRO A 8 -3.93 -14.98 -14.60
CA PRO A 8 -2.93 -14.50 -15.54
C PRO A 8 -3.55 -13.76 -16.73
N TYR A 9 -3.03 -12.58 -17.04
CA TYR A 9 -3.13 -11.99 -18.37
C TYR A 9 -1.94 -12.42 -19.24
N PHE A 10 -0.75 -12.45 -18.65
CA PHE A 10 0.49 -12.94 -19.23
C PHE A 10 1.18 -13.87 -18.25
N LEU A 11 1.76 -14.96 -18.77
CA LEU A 11 2.54 -15.90 -18.00
C LEU A 11 3.68 -16.47 -18.85
N HIS A 12 4.92 -16.21 -18.44
CA HIS A 12 6.09 -16.78 -19.09
C HIS A 12 6.33 -18.21 -18.58
N GLN A 13 5.75 -19.20 -19.26
CA GLN A 13 5.72 -20.60 -18.80
C GLN A 13 7.09 -21.12 -18.37
N ASP A 14 8.13 -20.95 -19.18
CA ASP A 14 9.48 -21.47 -18.87
C ASP A 14 10.07 -20.85 -17.59
N GLN A 15 9.84 -19.54 -17.38
CA GLN A 15 10.34 -18.82 -16.21
C GLN A 15 9.55 -19.23 -14.96
N VAL A 16 8.22 -19.37 -15.07
CA VAL A 16 7.39 -19.87 -13.96
C VAL A 16 7.79 -21.28 -13.56
N GLN A 17 7.98 -22.18 -14.54
CA GLN A 17 8.43 -23.55 -14.27
C GLN A 17 9.81 -23.58 -13.60
N SER A 18 10.72 -22.72 -14.05
CA SER A 18 12.03 -22.55 -13.41
C SER A 18 11.92 -22.07 -11.96
N LEU A 19 10.98 -21.17 -11.65
CA LEU A 19 10.75 -20.70 -10.28
C LEU A 19 10.12 -21.79 -9.40
N LEU A 20 9.15 -22.53 -9.94
CA LEU A 20 8.42 -23.58 -9.22
C LEU A 20 9.28 -24.83 -8.95
N GLY A 21 10.30 -25.06 -9.78
CA GLY A 21 11.08 -26.29 -9.77
C GLY A 21 10.35 -27.47 -10.44
N GLU A 22 11.08 -28.56 -10.61
CA GLU A 22 10.64 -29.74 -11.39
C GLU A 22 9.39 -30.40 -10.79
N GLN A 23 9.37 -30.64 -9.48
CA GLN A 23 8.29 -31.35 -8.81
C GLN A 23 6.93 -30.64 -8.95
N ARG A 24 6.86 -29.34 -8.67
CA ARG A 24 5.62 -28.54 -8.81
C ARG A 24 5.22 -28.37 -10.26
N THR A 25 6.20 -28.24 -11.16
CA THR A 25 5.97 -28.17 -12.60
C THR A 25 5.31 -29.45 -13.13
N GLU A 26 5.80 -30.61 -12.73
CA GLU A 26 5.24 -31.90 -13.18
C GLU A 26 3.83 -32.10 -12.63
N ALA A 27 3.58 -31.74 -11.37
CA ALA A 27 2.24 -31.74 -10.79
C ALA A 27 1.28 -30.79 -11.54
N ALA A 28 1.76 -29.61 -11.96
CA ALA A 28 0.98 -28.67 -12.77
C ALA A 28 0.59 -29.27 -14.12
N ARG A 29 1.56 -29.87 -14.83
CA ARG A 29 1.32 -30.54 -16.12
C ARG A 29 0.32 -31.68 -15.98
N ALA A 30 0.49 -32.54 -14.98
CA ALA A 30 -0.43 -33.64 -14.70
C ALA A 30 -1.88 -33.16 -14.47
N ARG A 31 -2.07 -32.03 -13.77
CA ARG A 31 -3.40 -31.41 -13.57
C ARG A 31 -3.96 -30.80 -14.84
N ALA A 32 -3.14 -30.11 -15.63
CA ALA A 32 -3.58 -29.53 -16.90
C ALA A 32 -4.03 -30.61 -17.90
N THR A 33 -3.35 -31.76 -17.93
CA THR A 33 -3.67 -32.89 -18.81
C THR A 33 -5.05 -33.51 -18.54
N ARG A 34 -5.61 -33.29 -17.35
CA ARG A 34 -6.97 -33.74 -16.98
C ARG A 34 -8.08 -32.79 -17.47
N ARG A 35 -7.73 -31.67 -18.09
CA ARG A 35 -8.69 -30.69 -18.62
C ARG A 35 -8.98 -30.97 -20.09
N SER A 36 -10.12 -30.48 -20.56
CA SER A 36 -10.57 -30.65 -21.96
C SER A 36 -9.60 -30.04 -22.97
N GLU A 37 -8.93 -28.94 -22.60
CA GLU A 37 -7.92 -28.26 -23.43
C GLU A 37 -6.62 -28.07 -22.62
N PRO A 38 -5.71 -29.06 -22.59
CA PRO A 38 -4.52 -29.01 -21.74
C PRO A 38 -3.59 -27.81 -21.98
N GLU A 39 -3.37 -27.44 -23.24
CA GLU A 39 -2.49 -26.32 -23.60
C GLU A 39 -3.05 -24.97 -23.15
N ALA A 40 -4.35 -24.76 -23.31
CA ALA A 40 -5.04 -23.55 -22.85
C ALA A 40 -5.15 -23.50 -21.31
N ALA A 41 -5.26 -24.66 -20.65
CA ALA A 41 -5.36 -24.74 -19.20
C ALA A 41 -4.01 -24.54 -18.48
N LEU A 42 -2.89 -24.91 -19.10
CA LEU A 42 -1.58 -24.93 -18.45
C LEU A 42 -1.17 -23.57 -17.84
N PRO A 43 -1.33 -22.40 -18.49
CA PRO A 43 -1.03 -21.11 -17.88
C PRO A 43 -1.80 -20.87 -16.57
N TYR A 44 -3.08 -21.22 -16.53
CA TYR A 44 -3.90 -21.05 -15.34
C TYR A 44 -3.49 -21.99 -14.21
N VAL A 45 -3.16 -23.25 -14.53
CA VAL A 45 -2.66 -24.20 -13.52
C VAL A 45 -1.30 -23.76 -12.99
N LEU A 46 -0.39 -23.28 -13.84
CA LEU A 46 0.90 -22.73 -13.41
C LEU A 46 0.73 -21.48 -12.55
N ALA A 47 -0.25 -20.62 -12.84
CA ALA A 47 -0.55 -19.46 -12.00
C ALA A 47 -1.05 -19.87 -10.61
N THR A 48 -1.89 -20.92 -10.52
CA THR A 48 -2.31 -21.49 -9.23
C THR A 48 -1.12 -22.01 -8.42
N GLU A 49 -0.22 -22.77 -9.05
CA GLU A 49 0.98 -23.28 -8.37
C GLU A 49 1.92 -22.16 -7.96
N LEU A 50 2.06 -21.14 -8.79
CA LEU A 50 2.84 -19.94 -8.47
C LEU A 50 2.27 -19.25 -7.25
N ALA A 51 0.95 -19.06 -7.18
CA ALA A 51 0.26 -18.45 -6.05
C ALA A 51 0.52 -19.20 -4.73
N GLU A 52 0.45 -20.54 -4.77
CA GLU A 52 0.73 -21.40 -3.61
C GLU A 52 2.21 -21.39 -3.20
N ALA A 53 3.12 -21.11 -4.12
CA ALA A 53 4.56 -21.07 -3.87
C ALA A 53 5.08 -19.66 -3.51
N LEU A 54 4.32 -18.59 -3.71
CA LEU A 54 4.81 -17.21 -3.57
C LEU A 54 5.54 -16.94 -2.26
N SER A 55 4.98 -17.41 -1.14
CA SER A 55 5.56 -17.22 0.18
C SER A 55 6.89 -17.96 0.35
N SER A 56 6.99 -19.20 -0.15
CA SER A 56 8.22 -20.00 -0.06
C SER A 56 9.30 -19.57 -1.07
N LEU A 57 8.90 -18.94 -2.18
CA LEU A 57 9.81 -18.38 -3.18
C LEU A 57 10.48 -17.08 -2.70
N GLY A 58 10.01 -16.50 -1.59
CA GLY A 58 10.57 -15.25 -1.06
C GLY A 58 10.36 -14.06 -1.98
N VAL A 59 9.33 -14.08 -2.83
CA VAL A 59 8.98 -12.94 -3.70
C VAL A 59 8.57 -11.78 -2.81
N ARG A 60 9.39 -10.72 -2.82
CA ARG A 60 9.16 -9.51 -2.02
C ARG A 60 8.50 -8.43 -2.87
N GLU A 61 7.74 -7.56 -2.23
CA GLU A 61 7.14 -6.40 -2.89
C GLU A 61 8.23 -5.38 -3.28
N LEU A 62 8.14 -4.87 -4.51
CA LEU A 62 9.12 -3.98 -5.11
C LEU A 62 9.28 -2.69 -4.32
N ALA A 63 8.15 -2.08 -3.93
CA ALA A 63 8.16 -0.82 -3.18
C ALA A 63 8.91 -0.96 -1.85
N ARG A 64 8.75 -2.10 -1.17
CA ARG A 64 9.47 -2.44 0.06
C ARG A 64 10.97 -2.60 -0.18
N CYS A 65 11.36 -3.32 -1.23
CA CYS A 65 12.78 -3.53 -1.57
C CYS A 65 13.50 -2.21 -1.90
N VAL A 66 12.82 -1.28 -2.58
CA VAL A 66 13.36 0.05 -2.89
C VAL A 66 13.57 0.87 -1.61
N LEU A 67 12.57 0.87 -0.72
CA LEU A 67 12.62 1.62 0.52
C LEU A 67 13.77 1.16 1.44
N GLU A 68 13.90 -0.16 1.59
CA GLU A 68 14.94 -0.79 2.39
C GLU A 68 16.32 -0.75 1.74
N GLN A 69 16.44 -0.24 0.51
CA GLN A 69 17.67 -0.22 -0.27
C GLN A 69 18.30 -1.62 -0.47
N ASP A 70 17.47 -2.66 -0.55
CA ASP A 70 17.88 -4.07 -0.69
C ASP A 70 17.56 -4.66 -2.08
N LEU A 71 17.24 -3.80 -3.05
CA LEU A 71 16.94 -4.25 -4.41
C LEU A 71 18.21 -4.61 -5.18
N ARG A 72 18.22 -5.78 -5.84
CA ARG A 72 19.39 -6.31 -6.58
C ARG A 72 19.01 -6.86 -7.94
N THR A 73 19.91 -6.73 -8.92
CA THR A 73 19.76 -7.39 -10.23
C THR A 73 19.69 -8.91 -10.05
N GLY A 74 18.79 -9.58 -10.77
CA GLY A 74 18.49 -11.00 -10.67
C GLY A 74 17.48 -11.36 -9.58
N GLN A 75 17.09 -10.42 -8.71
CA GLN A 75 16.07 -10.64 -7.70
C GLN A 75 14.68 -10.73 -8.35
N VAL A 76 13.84 -11.64 -7.85
CA VAL A 76 12.43 -11.73 -8.23
C VAL A 76 11.59 -10.90 -7.25
N VAL A 77 10.76 -10.02 -7.80
CA VAL A 77 9.93 -9.09 -7.05
C VAL A 77 8.49 -9.11 -7.55
N GLY A 78 7.55 -8.85 -6.64
CA GLY A 78 6.16 -8.55 -6.94
C GLY A 78 5.95 -7.04 -6.98
N ALA A 79 5.05 -6.55 -7.84
CA ALA A 79 4.65 -5.16 -7.88
C ALA A 79 3.19 -5.04 -8.31
N GLU A 80 2.37 -4.41 -7.48
CA GLU A 80 0.99 -4.07 -7.82
C GLU A 80 0.87 -2.57 -8.04
N LEU A 81 0.79 -2.16 -9.31
CA LEU A 81 0.83 -0.75 -9.71
C LEU A 81 -0.15 -0.49 -10.86
N ASP A 82 -0.39 0.79 -11.13
CA ASP A 82 -1.04 1.25 -12.35
C ASP A 82 -0.02 1.28 -13.49
N PHE A 83 -0.06 0.25 -14.34
CA PHE A 83 0.83 0.08 -15.48
C PHE A 83 0.18 0.63 -16.75
N ALA A 84 0.93 1.42 -17.52
CA ALA A 84 0.62 1.75 -18.90
C ALA A 84 1.28 0.71 -19.82
N PHE A 85 0.46 -0.04 -20.55
CA PHE A 85 0.90 -1.04 -21.51
C PHE A 85 0.75 -0.54 -22.95
N GLN A 86 1.82 -0.67 -23.73
CA GLN A 86 1.85 -0.23 -25.11
C GLN A 86 2.45 -1.29 -26.01
N ARG A 87 1.71 -1.70 -27.04
CA ARG A 87 2.18 -2.62 -28.07
C ARG A 87 3.03 -1.87 -29.08
N ASP A 88 4.22 -2.40 -29.34
CA ASP A 88 5.07 -1.92 -30.43
C ASP A 88 4.69 -2.67 -31.71
N ARG A 89 3.85 -2.04 -32.53
CA ARG A 89 3.37 -2.63 -33.80
C ARG A 89 4.43 -2.62 -34.90
N GLU A 90 5.46 -1.78 -34.78
CA GLU A 90 6.52 -1.69 -35.78
C GLU A 90 7.46 -2.89 -35.70
N GLN A 91 7.61 -3.47 -34.50
CA GLN A 91 8.41 -4.65 -34.24
C GLN A 91 7.60 -5.97 -34.24
N ASP A 92 6.33 -5.93 -34.61
CA ASP A 92 5.48 -7.14 -34.68
C ASP A 92 6.02 -8.10 -35.76
N THR A 93 6.33 -9.32 -35.36
CA THR A 93 6.69 -10.43 -36.26
C THR A 93 5.92 -11.70 -35.88
N PRO A 94 5.78 -12.70 -36.78
CA PRO A 94 5.08 -13.94 -36.46
C PRO A 94 5.64 -14.60 -35.19
N GLY A 95 4.79 -14.79 -34.17
CA GLY A 95 5.19 -15.36 -32.87
C GLY A 95 5.87 -14.38 -31.90
N PHE A 96 6.15 -13.14 -32.31
CA PHE A 96 6.73 -12.11 -31.46
C PHE A 96 5.98 -10.78 -31.59
N LYS A 97 5.18 -10.48 -30.57
CA LYS A 97 4.33 -9.29 -30.48
C LYS A 97 4.76 -8.46 -29.27
N PRO A 98 5.79 -7.61 -29.39
CA PRO A 98 6.37 -6.91 -28.25
C PRO A 98 5.38 -5.93 -27.64
N MET A 99 5.30 -5.97 -26.32
CA MET A 99 4.52 -5.05 -25.51
C MET A 99 5.42 -4.51 -24.41
N SER A 100 5.51 -3.19 -24.33
CA SER A 100 6.18 -2.48 -23.24
C SER A 100 5.20 -2.17 -22.12
N PHE A 101 5.71 -2.06 -20.91
CA PHE A 101 4.97 -1.52 -19.78
C PHE A 101 5.79 -0.46 -19.07
N THR A 102 5.10 0.53 -18.52
CA THR A 102 5.67 1.57 -17.65
C THR A 102 4.74 1.82 -16.48
N ALA A 103 5.28 1.92 -15.28
CA ALA A 103 4.58 2.42 -14.10
C ALA A 103 5.46 3.41 -13.35
N MET A 104 4.83 4.29 -12.57
CA MET A 104 5.49 5.18 -11.63
C MET A 104 4.97 4.85 -10.23
N PHE A 105 5.85 4.84 -9.24
CA PHE A 105 5.46 4.81 -7.84
C PHE A 105 6.40 5.68 -7.01
N ASP A 106 5.94 6.08 -5.83
CA ASP A 106 6.70 6.91 -4.91
C ASP A 106 7.00 6.11 -3.64
N ALA A 107 8.29 5.82 -3.43
CA ALA A 107 8.81 5.20 -2.21
C ALA A 107 9.79 6.14 -1.50
N GLY A 108 9.38 7.40 -1.32
CA GLY A 108 10.21 8.48 -0.78
C GLY A 108 10.88 9.33 -1.88
N GLU A 109 11.03 8.73 -3.06
CA GLU A 109 11.38 9.35 -4.34
C GLU A 109 10.56 8.70 -5.46
N GLN A 110 10.37 9.43 -6.57
CA GLN A 110 9.66 8.94 -7.74
C GLN A 110 10.52 7.92 -8.49
N VAL A 111 10.03 6.68 -8.57
CA VAL A 111 10.71 5.56 -9.23
C VAL A 111 9.89 5.10 -10.43
N ARG A 112 10.55 5.00 -11.58
CA ARG A 112 9.96 4.47 -12.80
C ARG A 112 10.24 2.98 -12.92
N VAL A 113 9.20 2.19 -13.14
CA VAL A 113 9.31 0.76 -13.46
C VAL A 113 9.03 0.57 -14.94
N THR A 114 9.93 -0.10 -15.66
CA THR A 114 9.78 -0.37 -17.09
C THR A 114 10.08 -1.82 -17.44
N GLY A 115 9.60 -2.28 -18.58
CA GLY A 115 10.04 -3.54 -19.16
C GLY A 115 9.29 -3.88 -20.43
N MET A 116 9.60 -5.05 -20.98
CA MET A 116 8.97 -5.57 -22.19
C MET A 116 8.63 -7.04 -22.06
N PHE A 117 7.60 -7.48 -22.77
CA PHE A 117 7.23 -8.88 -22.92
C PHE A 117 6.64 -9.17 -24.28
N ASN A 118 6.59 -10.45 -24.63
CA ASN A 118 5.96 -10.91 -25.85
C ASN A 118 4.49 -11.26 -25.56
N SER A 119 3.56 -10.44 -26.05
CA SER A 119 2.12 -10.66 -25.92
C SER A 119 1.59 -11.88 -26.67
N ALA A 120 2.42 -12.56 -27.48
CA ALA A 120 2.07 -13.88 -28.00
C ALA A 120 2.03 -14.97 -26.91
N ARG A 121 2.56 -14.69 -25.71
CA ARG A 121 2.53 -15.59 -24.53
C ARG A 121 1.43 -15.24 -23.52
N THR A 122 0.36 -14.56 -23.94
CA THR A 122 -0.80 -14.27 -23.06
C THR A 122 -1.59 -15.53 -22.75
N ALA A 123 -2.22 -15.59 -21.58
CA ALA A 123 -2.96 -16.78 -21.13
C ALA A 123 -4.23 -17.05 -21.96
N SER A 124 -4.78 -16.02 -22.59
CA SER A 124 -5.91 -16.12 -23.51
C SER A 124 -5.81 -15.07 -24.63
N SER A 125 -6.59 -15.26 -25.69
CA SER A 125 -6.74 -14.28 -26.78
C SER A 125 -7.39 -12.97 -26.31
N SER A 126 -8.32 -13.05 -25.35
CA SER A 126 -8.95 -11.89 -24.71
C SER A 126 -8.01 -11.14 -23.75
N ALA A 127 -7.04 -11.82 -23.14
CA ALA A 127 -6.06 -11.17 -22.26
C ALA A 127 -5.15 -10.20 -23.04
N ALA A 128 -4.77 -10.53 -24.28
CA ALA A 128 -3.94 -9.67 -25.11
C ALA A 128 -4.62 -8.34 -25.49
N SER A 129 -5.92 -8.36 -25.80
CA SER A 129 -6.69 -7.13 -26.07
C SER A 129 -7.00 -6.35 -24.79
N SER A 130 -7.16 -7.04 -23.66
CA SER A 130 -7.48 -6.45 -22.36
C SER A 130 -6.29 -5.83 -21.62
N LEU A 131 -5.05 -6.11 -22.06
CA LEU A 131 -3.83 -5.58 -21.44
C LEU A 131 -3.48 -4.17 -21.91
N ALA A 132 -3.94 -3.71 -23.08
CA ALA A 132 -3.54 -2.42 -23.62
C ALA A 132 -4.11 -1.24 -22.81
N GLY A 133 -3.30 -0.17 -22.66
CA GLY A 133 -3.70 1.05 -21.95
C GLY A 133 -3.24 1.08 -20.49
N ALA A 134 -3.83 1.99 -19.70
CA ALA A 134 -3.54 2.12 -18.28
C ALA A 134 -4.39 1.14 -17.47
N ARG A 135 -3.74 0.28 -16.69
CA ARG A 135 -4.41 -0.75 -15.90
C ARG A 135 -3.67 -1.07 -14.63
N ARG A 136 -4.41 -1.18 -13.53
CA ARG A 136 -3.89 -1.78 -12.30
C ARG A 136 -3.67 -3.27 -12.50
N ALA A 137 -2.45 -3.74 -12.27
CA ALA A 137 -2.10 -5.14 -12.39
C ALA A 137 -1.06 -5.54 -11.36
N TYR A 138 -1.08 -6.81 -10.96
CA TYR A 138 0.01 -7.43 -10.22
C TYR A 138 1.00 -8.06 -11.20
N LEU A 139 2.26 -7.65 -11.10
CA LEU A 139 3.38 -8.13 -11.90
C LEU A 139 4.37 -8.83 -11.00
N ILE A 140 4.79 -10.04 -11.39
CA ILE A 140 5.96 -10.71 -10.81
C ILE A 140 7.04 -10.68 -11.89
N GLY A 141 8.21 -10.15 -11.56
CA GLY A 141 9.28 -9.96 -12.52
C GLY A 141 10.66 -10.11 -11.90
N THR A 142 11.63 -10.41 -12.75
CA THR A 142 13.05 -10.41 -12.36
C THR A 142 13.63 -9.02 -12.65
N VAL A 143 14.34 -8.45 -11.68
CA VAL A 143 15.08 -7.20 -11.85
C VAL A 143 16.22 -7.42 -12.84
N THR A 144 16.19 -6.75 -13.99
CA THR A 144 17.24 -6.85 -15.00
C THR A 144 18.20 -5.68 -14.97
N ASN A 145 17.75 -4.50 -14.53
CA ASN A 145 18.56 -3.31 -14.46
C ASN A 145 18.11 -2.38 -13.34
N LEU A 146 19.08 -1.72 -12.70
CA LEU A 146 18.88 -0.76 -11.63
C LEU A 146 19.63 0.53 -11.97
N ARG A 147 18.87 1.63 -12.08
CA ARG A 147 19.38 3.00 -12.18
C ARG A 147 18.71 3.84 -11.10
N ALA A 148 19.30 4.98 -10.75
CA ALA A 148 18.90 5.79 -9.59
C ALA A 148 17.38 5.99 -9.43
N ALA A 149 16.64 6.24 -10.51
CA ALA A 149 15.18 6.43 -10.50
C ALA A 149 14.45 5.53 -11.51
N GLN A 150 15.10 4.46 -11.98
CA GLN A 150 14.52 3.55 -12.97
C GLN A 150 14.90 2.10 -12.68
N ILE A 151 13.88 1.26 -12.65
CA ILE A 151 13.99 -0.18 -12.43
C ILE A 151 13.44 -0.88 -13.67
N GLU A 152 14.25 -1.75 -14.26
CA GLU A 152 13.84 -2.57 -15.39
C GLU A 152 13.49 -3.97 -14.91
N LEU A 153 12.31 -4.45 -15.29
CA LEU A 153 11.81 -5.78 -14.94
C LEU A 153 11.60 -6.61 -16.20
N ARG A 154 12.03 -7.88 -16.14
CA ARG A 154 11.57 -8.93 -17.06
C ARG A 154 10.39 -9.63 -16.41
N PRO A 155 9.16 -9.48 -16.93
CA PRO A 155 7.99 -10.06 -16.31
C PRO A 155 7.96 -11.58 -16.50
N VAL A 156 7.57 -12.26 -15.43
CA VAL A 156 7.30 -13.69 -15.37
C VAL A 156 5.78 -13.93 -15.32
N PHE A 157 5.05 -13.05 -14.65
CA PHE A 157 3.59 -13.04 -14.55
C PHE A 157 3.08 -11.61 -14.60
N ILE A 158 1.94 -11.39 -15.25
CA ILE A 158 1.14 -10.15 -15.17
C ILE A 158 -0.32 -10.57 -15.09
N GLY A 159 -1.06 -10.05 -14.11
CA GLY A 159 -2.45 -10.46 -13.91
C GLY A 159 -3.13 -9.78 -12.73
N ILE A 160 -4.22 -10.39 -12.26
CA ILE A 160 -4.90 -10.00 -11.02
C ILE A 160 -4.39 -10.89 -9.89
N ARG A 161 -4.13 -10.29 -8.72
CA ARG A 161 -3.94 -10.99 -7.46
C ARG A 161 -5.16 -10.77 -6.58
N SER A 162 -5.71 -11.85 -6.05
CA SER A 162 -6.85 -11.84 -5.13
C SER A 162 -6.49 -12.58 -3.85
N PHE A 163 -7.04 -12.13 -2.72
CA PHE A 163 -6.91 -12.78 -1.42
C PHE A 163 -8.26 -13.38 -1.08
N ILE A 164 -8.32 -14.71 -1.08
CA ILE A 164 -9.53 -15.49 -0.79
C ILE A 164 -9.44 -15.93 0.65
N ASP A 165 -10.42 -15.57 1.47
CA ASP A 165 -10.53 -16.13 2.81
C ASP A 165 -11.36 -17.41 2.76
N ASP A 166 -10.83 -18.51 3.29
CA ASP A 166 -11.53 -19.81 3.26
C ASP A 166 -12.89 -19.77 3.98
N ASP A 167 -13.07 -18.84 4.94
CA ASP A 167 -14.32 -18.68 5.70
C ASP A 167 -15.38 -17.84 4.95
N ALA A 168 -15.01 -17.17 3.85
CA ALA A 168 -15.90 -16.33 3.05
C ALA A 168 -16.58 -17.10 1.90
N ALA A 169 -16.89 -18.39 2.10
CA ALA A 169 -17.54 -19.26 1.12
C ALA A 169 -19.00 -18.85 0.75
N ALA A 170 -19.48 -17.69 1.18
CA ALA A 170 -20.80 -17.14 0.89
C ALA A 170 -20.72 -15.92 -0.06
N GLY A 171 -20.30 -16.14 -1.32
CA GLY A 171 -20.74 -15.39 -2.50
C GLY A 171 -20.56 -13.86 -2.56
N GLY A 172 -19.85 -13.22 -1.63
CA GLY A 172 -19.53 -11.80 -1.68
C GLY A 172 -18.21 -11.51 -2.39
N LEU A 173 -18.06 -10.30 -2.98
CA LEU A 173 -16.73 -9.78 -3.30
C LEU A 173 -15.88 -9.88 -2.04
N THR A 174 -14.74 -10.58 -2.12
CA THR A 174 -13.83 -10.68 -0.98
C THR A 174 -13.36 -9.26 -0.66
N PRO A 175 -13.66 -8.73 0.53
CA PRO A 175 -13.39 -7.33 0.80
C PRO A 175 -11.87 -7.16 0.86
N GLY A 176 -11.33 -6.24 0.05
CA GLY A 176 -9.89 -6.07 -0.14
C GLY A 176 -9.13 -5.78 1.17
N ALA A 177 -7.80 -5.81 1.10
CA ALA A 177 -6.91 -5.59 2.26
C ALA A 177 -7.17 -4.26 2.98
N ARG A 178 -7.73 -3.26 2.30
CA ARG A 178 -8.09 -1.98 2.89
C ARG A 178 -9.41 -2.06 3.67
N VAL A 179 -9.35 -1.79 4.96
CA VAL A 179 -10.49 -1.59 5.88
C VAL A 179 -10.74 -0.10 6.01
N TYR A 180 -12.01 0.32 5.98
CA TYR A 180 -12.41 1.71 6.17
C TYR A 180 -12.91 1.95 7.60
N PRO A 181 -12.87 3.19 8.12
CA PRO A 181 -13.44 3.49 9.44
C PRO A 181 -14.90 3.04 9.60
N SER A 182 -15.70 3.11 8.53
CA SER A 182 -17.09 2.62 8.50
C SER A 182 -17.22 1.10 8.65
N ASP A 183 -16.15 0.33 8.44
CA ASP A 183 -16.15 -1.13 8.63
C ASP A 183 -15.88 -1.52 10.11
N ILE A 184 -15.55 -0.56 10.96
CA ILE A 184 -15.23 -0.77 12.39
C ILE A 184 -16.49 -0.60 13.22
N SER A 185 -16.90 -1.66 13.92
CA SER A 185 -18.17 -1.68 14.67
C SER A 185 -18.20 -0.63 15.78
N GLN A 186 -17.05 -0.36 16.41
CA GLN A 186 -16.93 0.69 17.42
C GLN A 186 -17.15 2.11 16.87
N PHE A 187 -17.08 2.31 15.55
CA PHE A 187 -17.29 3.61 14.91
C PHE A 187 -18.70 3.77 14.32
N ASN A 188 -19.63 2.82 14.56
CA ASN A 188 -20.98 2.84 13.98
C ASN A 188 -21.79 4.12 14.28
N GLY A 189 -21.49 4.84 15.37
CA GLY A 189 -22.14 6.11 15.72
C GLY A 189 -21.61 7.34 15.00
N ILE A 190 -20.63 7.18 14.10
CA ILE A 190 -19.88 8.28 13.48
C ILE A 190 -20.27 8.36 12.01
N ASP A 191 -20.79 9.52 11.59
CA ASP A 191 -21.10 9.77 10.19
C ASP A 191 -19.85 10.24 9.43
N PHE A 192 -19.16 9.29 8.78
CA PHE A 192 -18.00 9.56 7.93
C PHE A 192 -18.33 10.22 6.57
N THR A 193 -19.61 10.31 6.21
CA THR A 193 -20.06 10.96 4.96
C THR A 193 -20.41 12.43 5.15
N SER A 194 -20.63 12.85 6.40
CA SER A 194 -20.92 14.22 6.75
C SER A 194 -19.86 15.20 6.20
N PRO A 195 -20.30 16.39 5.71
CA PRO A 195 -19.38 17.46 5.35
C PRO A 195 -18.42 17.79 6.51
N PHE A 196 -17.18 18.08 6.13
CA PHE A 196 -16.14 18.48 7.05
C PHE A 196 -15.50 19.76 6.53
N THR A 197 -15.54 20.81 7.33
CA THR A 197 -15.19 22.17 6.92
C THR A 197 -13.69 22.44 7.05
N GLU A 198 -13.21 23.50 6.39
CA GLU A 198 -11.83 23.96 6.52
C GLU A 198 -11.51 24.40 7.96
N ALA A 199 -12.46 25.07 8.64
CA ALA A 199 -12.31 25.43 10.04
C ALA A 199 -12.19 24.20 10.94
N GLU A 200 -12.99 23.16 10.72
CA GLU A 200 -12.83 21.90 11.46
C GLU A 200 -11.49 21.21 11.13
N SER A 201 -11.02 21.30 9.89
CA SER A 201 -9.71 20.77 9.49
C SER A 201 -8.56 21.46 10.23
N GLU A 202 -8.61 22.79 10.32
CA GLU A 202 -7.65 23.56 11.12
C GLU A 202 -7.78 23.22 12.62
N ALA A 203 -8.98 22.90 13.10
CA ALA A 203 -9.21 22.59 14.51
C ALA A 203 -8.51 21.28 14.90
N VAL A 204 -8.52 20.29 14.00
CA VAL A 204 -7.83 19.00 14.20
C VAL A 204 -6.33 19.19 14.38
N LEU A 205 -5.70 20.14 13.67
CA LEU A 205 -4.27 20.44 13.78
C LEU A 205 -3.87 20.99 15.17
N HIS A 206 -4.83 21.49 15.93
CA HIS A 206 -4.60 22.00 17.29
C HIS A 206 -4.84 20.93 18.36
N VAL A 207 -5.31 19.74 18.01
CA VAL A 207 -5.55 18.66 18.97
C VAL A 207 -4.25 17.91 19.22
N PRO A 208 -3.74 17.86 20.47
CA PRO A 208 -2.50 17.15 20.78
C PRO A 208 -2.61 15.66 20.44
N GLU A 209 -1.50 15.07 19.97
CA GLU A 209 -1.44 13.65 19.60
C GLU A 209 -1.92 12.74 20.74
N GLY A 210 -1.56 13.07 21.98
CA GLY A 210 -2.02 12.33 23.16
C GLY A 210 -3.54 12.33 23.32
N VAL A 211 -4.22 13.44 23.01
CA VAL A 211 -5.70 13.51 23.05
C VAL A 211 -6.29 12.61 21.97
N VAL A 212 -5.72 12.64 20.76
CA VAL A 212 -6.13 11.75 19.66
C VAL A 212 -5.94 10.28 20.08
N LYS A 213 -4.75 9.89 20.55
CA LYS A 213 -4.45 8.53 21.04
C LYS A 213 -5.48 8.05 22.07
N HIS A 214 -5.80 8.87 23.06
CA HIS A 214 -6.78 8.52 24.10
C HIS A 214 -8.23 8.46 23.57
N ALA A 215 -8.60 9.34 22.64
CA ALA A 215 -9.92 9.30 22.01
C ALA A 215 -10.14 7.99 21.24
N PHE A 216 -9.16 7.57 20.44
CA PHE A 216 -9.20 6.30 19.72
C PHE A 216 -9.17 5.10 20.66
N ALA A 217 -8.30 5.10 21.67
CA ALA A 217 -8.24 4.04 22.68
C ALA A 217 -9.59 3.89 23.41
N GLY A 218 -10.21 4.99 23.82
CA GLY A 218 -11.53 4.99 24.45
C GLY A 218 -12.61 4.41 23.56
N LEU A 219 -12.65 4.79 22.27
CA LEU A 219 -13.62 4.26 21.31
C LEU A 219 -13.49 2.75 21.11
N ILE A 220 -12.27 2.23 21.02
CA ILE A 220 -12.05 0.79 20.82
C ILE A 220 -12.11 -0.01 22.13
N GLY A 221 -12.40 0.64 23.26
CA GLY A 221 -12.52 0.01 24.58
C GLY A 221 -11.18 -0.36 25.22
N GLU A 222 -10.08 0.26 24.77
CA GLU A 222 -8.75 0.07 25.32
C GLU A 222 -8.51 0.97 26.52
N SER A 223 -8.18 0.35 27.66
CA SER A 223 -8.04 1.06 28.94
C SER A 223 -6.60 1.52 29.20
N TYR A 224 -5.63 0.92 28.50
CA TYR A 224 -4.22 1.22 28.67
C TYR A 224 -3.63 1.79 27.39
N VAL A 225 -3.22 3.05 27.44
CA VAL A 225 -2.44 3.70 26.37
C VAL A 225 -0.96 3.69 26.80
N PRO A 226 -0.07 2.99 26.08
CA PRO A 226 1.36 2.99 26.38
C PRO A 226 1.97 4.39 26.34
N LYS A 227 3.09 4.58 27.04
CA LYS A 227 3.91 5.79 26.91
C LYS A 227 4.86 5.64 25.72
N ASP A 228 5.04 6.72 24.98
CA ASP A 228 5.95 6.77 23.83
C ASP A 228 7.40 6.46 24.26
N TRP A 229 8.07 5.56 23.53
CA TRP A 229 9.49 5.27 23.74
C TRP A 229 10.21 4.97 22.40
N GLY A 230 11.50 5.32 22.33
CA GLY A 230 12.25 5.44 21.06
C GLY A 230 12.44 4.17 20.21
N GLY A 231 11.92 3.02 20.62
CA GLY A 231 11.99 1.76 19.88
C GLY A 231 10.64 1.10 19.62
N GLU A 232 9.53 1.82 19.83
CA GLU A 232 8.20 1.30 19.55
C GLU A 232 7.99 1.02 18.06
N ARG A 233 7.26 -0.06 17.79
CA ARG A 233 6.87 -0.50 16.45
C ARG A 233 5.50 0.05 16.04
N SER A 234 4.66 0.27 17.04
CA SER A 234 3.36 0.95 16.96
C SER A 234 3.14 1.73 18.25
N ASP A 235 2.32 2.78 18.17
CA ASP A 235 1.91 3.61 19.30
C ASP A 235 0.86 2.92 20.18
N LEU A 236 0.02 2.06 19.58
CA LEU A 236 -1.00 1.30 20.29
C LEU A 236 -1.18 -0.08 19.65
N TYR A 237 -1.09 -1.12 20.47
CA TYR A 237 -1.43 -2.48 20.09
C TYR A 237 -2.63 -2.96 20.93
N THR A 238 -3.64 -3.55 20.29
CA THR A 238 -4.83 -4.06 20.99
C THR A 238 -5.43 -5.26 20.26
N SER A 239 -6.23 -6.07 20.97
CA SER A 239 -7.06 -7.13 20.39
C SER A 239 -8.55 -6.79 20.39
N ARG A 240 -8.92 -5.55 20.70
CA ARG A 240 -10.32 -5.18 20.95
C ARG A 240 -11.07 -4.68 19.73
N VAL A 241 -10.43 -4.51 18.58
CA VAL A 241 -11.07 -3.95 17.38
C VAL A 241 -12.02 -4.98 16.75
N PHE A 242 -13.23 -4.55 16.39
CA PHE A 242 -14.18 -5.37 15.63
C PHE A 242 -14.32 -4.80 14.21
N ALA A 243 -13.68 -5.46 13.24
CA ALA A 243 -13.71 -5.07 11.84
C ALA A 243 -14.56 -6.09 11.05
N ARG A 244 -15.50 -5.60 10.22
CA ARG A 244 -16.33 -6.46 9.35
C ARG A 244 -16.99 -7.63 10.10
N GLY A 245 -17.50 -7.35 11.30
CA GLY A 245 -18.22 -8.31 12.15
C GLY A 245 -17.35 -9.28 12.98
N HIS A 246 -16.02 -9.21 12.90
CA HIS A 246 -15.11 -10.12 13.62
C HIS A 246 -14.10 -9.35 14.46
N GLN A 247 -13.69 -9.93 15.58
CA GLN A 247 -12.65 -9.37 16.44
C GLN A 247 -11.27 -9.60 15.81
N VAL A 248 -10.46 -8.55 15.72
CA VAL A 248 -9.12 -8.58 15.14
C VAL A 248 -8.10 -7.90 16.05
N SER A 249 -6.86 -8.40 16.01
CA SER A 249 -5.71 -7.68 16.55
C SER A 249 -5.37 -6.48 15.68
N ALA A 250 -5.09 -5.33 16.30
CA ALA A 250 -4.79 -4.08 15.62
C ALA A 250 -3.54 -3.39 16.20
N ALA A 251 -2.70 -2.86 15.32
CA ALA A 251 -1.56 -2.01 15.68
C ALA A 251 -1.73 -0.64 15.00
N TRP A 252 -1.50 0.43 15.75
CA TRP A 252 -1.76 1.79 15.32
C TRP A 252 -0.49 2.61 15.29
N LEU A 253 -0.31 3.36 14.21
CA LEU A 253 0.68 4.42 14.09
C LEU A 253 -0.07 5.76 14.07
N PHE A 254 0.04 6.52 15.15
CA PHE A 254 -0.51 7.86 15.27
C PHE A 254 0.55 8.88 14.88
N LYS A 255 0.15 9.84 14.05
CA LYS A 255 1.00 10.99 13.69
C LYS A 255 0.21 12.26 13.90
N GLY A 256 0.45 12.89 15.04
CA GLY A 256 -0.22 14.11 15.43
C GLY A 256 0.37 15.37 14.79
N PRO A 257 0.11 16.54 15.41
CA PRO A 257 0.35 17.85 14.80
C PRO A 257 1.82 18.26 14.73
N SER A 258 2.75 17.41 15.18
CA SER A 258 4.19 17.61 14.94
C SER A 258 4.55 17.63 13.45
N TYR A 259 3.64 17.15 12.59
CA TYR A 259 3.70 17.26 11.13
C TYR A 259 2.40 17.85 10.57
N PRO A 260 2.15 19.18 10.68
CA PRO A 260 0.85 19.79 10.38
C PRO A 260 0.66 20.06 8.87
N ARG A 261 1.05 19.09 8.03
CA ARG A 261 1.00 19.20 6.56
C ARG A 261 0.72 17.85 5.95
N ALA A 262 0.34 17.81 4.68
CA ALA A 262 0.02 16.57 4.00
C ALA A 262 1.16 15.53 4.11
N MET A 263 0.83 14.36 4.64
CA MET A 263 1.78 13.29 4.95
C MET A 263 2.32 12.63 3.67
N ASP A 264 3.64 12.66 3.51
CA ASP A 264 4.39 11.85 2.55
C ASP A 264 5.16 10.74 3.26
N VAL A 265 5.75 9.82 2.48
CA VAL A 265 6.59 8.72 2.99
C VAL A 265 7.73 9.23 3.88
N ARG A 266 8.26 10.44 3.61
CA ARG A 266 9.34 11.06 4.40
C ARG A 266 8.89 11.50 5.80
N ALA A 267 7.60 11.75 5.99
CA ALA A 267 7.02 12.05 7.30
C ALA A 267 7.03 10.85 8.26
N LEU A 268 7.11 9.63 7.71
CA LEU A 268 7.05 8.37 8.45
C LEU A 268 8.46 7.85 8.81
N GLY A 269 9.34 8.79 9.17
CA GLY A 269 10.73 8.55 9.55
C GLY A 269 11.69 8.46 8.36
N LYS A 270 12.96 8.11 8.65
CA LYS A 270 14.04 8.11 7.63
C LYS A 270 13.74 7.00 6.63
N ASN A 271 13.38 7.37 5.40
CA ASN A 271 12.90 6.45 4.36
C ASN A 271 11.66 5.65 4.79
N GLY A 272 10.67 6.24 5.47
CA GLY A 272 9.41 5.54 5.78
C GLY A 272 9.55 4.34 6.73
N ASP A 273 10.61 4.29 7.54
CA ASP A 273 10.92 3.18 8.44
C ASP A 273 9.82 2.90 9.48
N GLN A 274 8.97 3.89 9.80
CA GLN A 274 7.86 3.69 10.71
C GLN A 274 6.76 2.80 10.11
N ILE A 275 6.53 2.83 8.79
CA ILE A 275 5.62 1.87 8.14
C ILE A 275 6.24 0.47 8.22
N ASP A 276 7.53 0.32 7.90
CA ASP A 276 8.19 -0.99 7.97
C ASP A 276 8.06 -1.59 9.38
N ARG A 277 8.34 -0.79 10.42
CA ARG A 277 8.17 -1.19 11.82
C ARG A 277 6.72 -1.57 12.15
N LEU A 278 5.75 -0.77 11.73
CA LEU A 278 4.32 -1.07 11.92
C LEU A 278 3.97 -2.45 11.32
N PHE A 279 4.47 -2.75 10.12
CA PHE A 279 4.22 -4.03 9.44
C PHE A 279 5.02 -5.21 10.01
N THR A 280 5.98 -4.97 10.92
CA THR A 280 6.56 -6.05 11.73
C THR A 280 5.66 -6.47 12.89
N GLU A 281 4.65 -5.68 13.26
CA GLU A 281 3.77 -5.99 14.38
C GLU A 281 2.94 -7.27 14.15
N PRO A 282 2.61 -8.02 15.21
CA PRO A 282 1.77 -9.19 15.12
C PRO A 282 0.26 -8.92 15.00
N ALA A 283 -0.16 -7.71 14.59
CA ALA A 283 -1.57 -7.32 14.43
C ALA A 283 -2.15 -7.54 13.03
N GLU A 284 -3.34 -8.14 12.94
CA GLU A 284 -4.08 -8.46 11.71
C GLU A 284 -4.50 -7.21 10.93
N LEU A 285 -4.82 -6.13 11.65
CA LEU A 285 -5.16 -4.81 11.12
C LEU A 285 -4.07 -3.79 11.48
N LEU A 286 -3.48 -3.15 10.48
CA LEU A 286 -2.47 -2.12 10.69
C LEU A 286 -3.04 -0.74 10.33
N VAL A 287 -3.07 0.16 11.30
CA VAL A 287 -3.76 1.43 11.19
C VAL A 287 -2.76 2.58 11.14
N LEU A 288 -2.87 3.43 10.13
CA LEU A 288 -2.16 4.70 10.07
C LEU A 288 -3.17 5.84 10.29
N GLN A 289 -2.96 6.65 11.31
CA GLN A 289 -3.75 7.85 11.58
C GLN A 289 -2.89 9.10 11.42
N HIS A 290 -3.45 10.12 10.78
CA HIS A 290 -2.84 11.45 10.69
C HIS A 290 -3.84 12.60 10.88
N CYS A 291 -3.39 13.73 11.41
CA CYS A 291 -4.20 14.93 11.62
C CYS A 291 -4.43 15.78 10.34
N HIS A 292 -3.75 15.47 9.23
CA HIS A 292 -3.92 16.14 7.94
C HIS A 292 -4.19 15.11 6.83
N GLN A 293 -4.38 15.58 5.59
CA GLN A 293 -4.42 14.74 4.39
C GLN A 293 -3.21 13.79 4.30
N ILE A 294 -3.45 12.57 3.82
CA ILE A 294 -2.41 11.57 3.57
C ILE A 294 -2.23 11.43 2.06
N LYS A 295 -1.00 11.61 1.56
CA LYS A 295 -0.74 11.58 0.12
C LYS A 295 -0.91 10.17 -0.46
N PRO A 296 -1.26 10.04 -1.75
CA PRO A 296 -1.39 8.74 -2.43
C PRO A 296 -0.16 7.84 -2.32
N SER A 297 1.04 8.41 -2.21
CA SER A 297 2.28 7.63 -2.06
C SER A 297 2.33 6.83 -0.77
N VAL A 298 1.85 7.40 0.34
CA VAL A 298 1.72 6.68 1.62
C VAL A 298 0.65 5.60 1.53
N VAL A 299 -0.47 5.87 0.85
CA VAL A 299 -1.52 4.88 0.62
C VAL A 299 -0.99 3.69 -0.18
N GLY A 300 -0.31 3.94 -1.29
CA GLY A 300 0.29 2.89 -2.11
C GLY A 300 1.36 2.09 -1.37
N MET A 301 2.07 2.72 -0.43
CA MET A 301 3.04 2.05 0.41
C MET A 301 2.38 1.12 1.44
N MET A 302 1.38 1.60 2.19
CA MET A 302 0.58 0.76 3.10
C MET A 302 -0.03 -0.43 2.35
N ASP A 303 -0.54 -0.18 1.15
CA ASP A 303 -1.12 -1.19 0.27
C ASP A 303 -0.10 -2.25 -0.14
N ALA A 304 1.07 -1.84 -0.64
CA ALA A 304 2.14 -2.77 -1.01
C ALA A 304 2.55 -3.65 0.18
N TYR A 305 2.73 -3.06 1.36
CA TYR A 305 3.10 -3.81 2.57
C TYR A 305 2.02 -4.80 3.01
N ALA A 306 0.74 -4.42 2.92
CA ALA A 306 -0.40 -5.27 3.26
C ALA A 306 -0.52 -6.49 2.33
N HIS A 307 -0.04 -6.35 1.10
CA HIS A 307 -0.10 -7.39 0.09
C HIS A 307 1.14 -8.32 0.07
N ASP A 308 2.07 -8.18 1.01
CA ASP A 308 3.24 -9.07 1.12
C ASP A 308 2.77 -10.53 1.20
N ALA A 309 3.06 -11.32 0.15
CA ALA A 309 2.56 -12.68 0.00
C ALA A 309 2.99 -13.62 1.13
N ARG A 310 4.04 -13.26 1.88
CA ARG A 310 4.54 -14.03 3.02
C ARG A 310 3.66 -13.84 4.26
N ARG A 311 2.99 -12.69 4.35
CA ARG A 311 2.16 -12.29 5.49
C ARG A 311 1.12 -11.26 5.06
N PRO A 312 0.07 -11.66 4.34
CA PRO A 312 -0.99 -10.73 3.96
C PRO A 312 -1.69 -10.17 5.20
N ARG A 313 -1.95 -8.86 5.22
CA ARG A 313 -2.60 -8.16 6.33
C ARG A 313 -3.66 -7.20 5.84
N SER A 314 -4.57 -6.84 6.73
CA SER A 314 -5.45 -5.72 6.49
C SER A 314 -4.79 -4.42 6.93
N TYR A 315 -5.14 -3.31 6.29
CA TYR A 315 -4.71 -1.98 6.70
C TYR A 315 -5.87 -0.99 6.69
N MET A 316 -5.79 0.03 7.54
CA MET A 316 -6.73 1.15 7.58
C MET A 316 -5.95 2.47 7.60
N ILE A 317 -6.49 3.46 6.92
CA ILE A 317 -5.93 4.82 6.87
C ILE A 317 -7.01 5.77 7.36
N ILE A 318 -6.66 6.61 8.33
CA ILE A 318 -7.52 7.64 8.89
C ILE A 318 -6.82 8.98 8.71
N ASP A 319 -7.36 9.83 7.83
CA ASP A 319 -6.80 11.16 7.57
C ASP A 319 -7.34 12.21 8.55
N GLY A 320 -6.94 13.46 8.36
CA GLY A 320 -7.36 14.57 9.21
C GLY A 320 -8.88 14.80 9.24
N ALA A 321 -9.57 14.57 8.12
CA ALA A 321 -11.01 14.76 8.05
C ALA A 321 -11.74 13.67 8.85
N ASP A 322 -11.36 12.41 8.68
CA ASP A 322 -11.94 11.30 9.45
C ASP A 322 -11.57 11.39 10.94
N THR A 323 -10.34 11.79 11.25
CA THR A 323 -9.92 12.10 12.62
C THR A 323 -10.81 13.18 13.22
N GLY A 324 -11.07 14.26 12.50
CA GLY A 324 -11.93 15.34 12.95
C GLY A 324 -13.39 14.94 13.13
N ARG A 325 -13.94 14.12 12.23
CA ARG A 325 -15.29 13.55 12.39
C ARG A 325 -15.40 12.70 13.64
N ILE A 326 -14.38 11.89 13.92
CA ILE A 326 -14.29 11.08 15.13
C ILE A 326 -14.26 11.99 16.36
N LEU A 327 -13.36 12.97 16.41
CA LEU A 327 -13.26 13.91 17.53
C LEU A 327 -14.55 14.73 17.72
N ARG A 328 -15.20 15.13 16.63
CA ARG A 328 -16.48 15.86 16.66
C ARG A 328 -17.59 15.01 17.27
N SER A 329 -17.67 13.73 16.90
CA SER A 329 -18.66 12.79 17.46
C SER A 329 -18.48 12.59 18.97
N LEU A 330 -17.25 12.75 19.46
CA LEU A 330 -16.89 12.67 20.88
C LEU A 330 -17.01 14.02 21.62
N GLY A 331 -17.35 15.11 20.93
CA GLY A 331 -17.33 16.46 21.51
C GLY A 331 -15.93 16.97 21.87
N MET A 332 -14.88 16.39 21.26
CA MET A 332 -13.47 16.68 21.54
C MET A 332 -12.82 17.59 20.48
N LEU A 333 -13.54 17.96 19.42
CA LEU A 333 -13.04 18.89 18.42
C LEU A 333 -13.18 20.34 18.94
N PRO A 334 -12.10 21.13 19.01
CA PRO A 334 -12.17 22.50 19.47
C PRO A 334 -13.05 23.35 18.55
N ALA A 335 -13.85 24.24 19.14
CA ALA A 335 -14.48 25.31 18.37
C ALA A 335 -13.38 26.32 17.98
N ILE A 336 -13.12 26.49 16.68
CA ILE A 336 -12.27 27.60 16.22
C ILE A 336 -13.07 28.90 16.38
N PRO A 337 -12.53 29.90 17.12
CA PRO A 337 -13.09 31.24 17.08
C PRO A 337 -13.03 31.76 15.65
N ALA A 338 -14.16 32.15 15.08
CA ALA A 338 -14.21 32.77 13.76
C ALA A 338 -13.34 34.04 13.76
N GLY A 339 -12.16 33.95 13.14
CA GLY A 339 -11.30 35.09 12.83
C GLY A 339 -10.08 35.27 13.74
N LEU A 340 -8.97 34.64 13.38
CA LEU A 340 -7.64 35.27 13.47
C LEU A 340 -6.88 34.92 12.19
N PRO A 341 -6.57 35.91 11.31
CA PRO A 341 -5.75 35.64 10.15
C PRO A 341 -4.33 35.26 10.58
N LEU A 342 -3.73 34.32 9.85
CA LEU A 342 -2.31 33.94 9.92
C LEU A 342 -1.44 35.20 9.81
N GLN A 343 -1.07 35.80 10.94
CA GLN A 343 -0.02 36.82 10.96
C GLN A 343 1.32 36.12 10.74
N ASN A 344 1.83 36.33 9.53
CA ASN A 344 3.22 36.14 9.15
C ASN A 344 4.17 36.49 10.29
N GLN A 345 4.75 35.47 10.94
CA GLN A 345 5.99 35.65 11.68
C GLN A 345 7.12 35.82 10.66
N ARG A 346 7.24 37.03 10.12
CA ARG A 346 8.53 37.52 9.63
C ARG A 346 9.32 37.95 10.84
N SER A 347 10.39 37.21 11.08
CA SER A 347 11.49 37.48 11.99
C SER A 347 11.87 38.97 11.97
N ALA A 348 11.64 39.67 13.08
CA ALA A 348 12.35 40.89 13.39
C ALA A 348 13.57 40.50 14.23
N VAL A 349 14.73 40.47 13.55
CA VAL A 349 16.04 40.43 14.20
C VAL A 349 16.25 41.76 14.93
N PRO A 350 16.67 41.79 16.20
CA PRO A 350 17.03 43.04 16.86
C PRO A 350 18.42 43.48 16.36
N GLY A 351 18.45 44.53 15.54
CA GLY A 351 19.69 45.17 15.12
C GLY A 351 20.32 45.96 16.26
N GLN A 352 21.51 45.54 16.68
CA GLN A 352 22.44 46.34 17.48
C GLN A 352 23.28 47.24 16.56
N ALA A 353 23.64 48.41 17.11
CA ALA A 353 24.66 49.38 16.68
C ALA A 353 24.34 50.20 15.41
N GLU A 354 24.59 51.51 15.31
CA GLU A 354 25.73 52.26 15.80
C GLU A 354 25.39 53.71 16.23
N LEU A 355 26.13 54.17 17.25
CA LEU A 355 26.35 55.57 17.55
C LEU A 355 27.19 56.24 16.46
N PHE A 356 26.78 57.42 15.98
CA PHE A 356 27.70 58.55 15.72
C PHE A 356 26.93 59.89 15.76
N PRO A 357 27.51 60.98 16.32
CA PRO A 357 26.86 62.29 16.41
C PRO A 357 27.36 63.29 15.34
N ARG A 358 26.62 64.43 15.24
CA ARG A 358 26.90 65.70 14.51
C ARG A 358 26.52 65.69 13.02
N ASP A 359 25.86 66.69 12.43
CA ASP A 359 25.83 68.16 12.65
C ASP A 359 24.48 68.80 12.27
N TYR A 360 24.30 70.04 12.77
CA TYR A 360 23.26 71.09 12.60
C TYR A 360 22.09 71.14 13.58
#